data_AF-A0A7W9YKI2-F1
#
_entry.id   AF-A0A7W9YKI2-F1
#
_cell.length_a   1.000
_cell.length_b   1.000
_cell.length_c   1.000
_cell.angle_alpha   90.00
_cell.angle_beta   90.00
_cell.angle_gamma   90.00
#
_symmetry.space_group_name_H-M   'P 1'
#
loop_
_entity.id
_entity.type
_entity.pdbx_description
1 polymer ?
#
loop_
_entity_poly.entity_id
_entity_poly.type
_entity_poly.pdbx_seq_one_letter_code
_entity_poly.pdbx_strand_id
1 'polypeptide(L)' 'MTSAVRVVIGDITVTCNPELPFLQRYTARHLGYVIRLRASRGEVFRALVGECGLSTTAAARLLNRLDGGGR' A
#
# COMPACT_ATOMS: atom_id res chain seq x y z
N MET A 1 -10.93 4.11 -17.63
CA MET A 1 -10.14 4.97 -16.73
C MET A 1 -10.13 4.32 -15.36
N THR A 2 -9.07 3.61 -15.02
CA THR A 2 -8.99 2.91 -13.73
C THR A 2 -8.26 3.83 -12.77
N SER A 3 -9.01 4.61 -11.98
CA SER A 3 -8.43 5.55 -11.04
C SER A 3 -7.55 4.84 -10.02
N ALA A 4 -6.42 5.47 -9.66
CA ALA A 4 -5.56 4.97 -8.59
C ALA A 4 -6.36 4.83 -7.28
N VAL A 5 -6.28 3.66 -6.64
CA VAL A 5 -6.97 3.38 -5.38
C VAL A 5 -6.07 3.85 -4.24
N ARG A 6 -6.62 4.60 -3.29
CA ARG A 6 -5.91 5.07 -2.11
C ARG A 6 -6.61 4.57 -0.85
N VAL A 7 -5.83 4.04 0.09
CA VAL A 7 -6.28 3.64 1.42
C VAL A 7 -5.43 4.36 2.47
N VAL A 8 -6.09 4.84 3.52
CA VAL A 8 -5.46 5.53 4.65
C VAL A 8 -5.82 4.81 5.94
N ILE A 9 -4.81 4.53 6.78
CA ILE A 9 -4.99 3.96 8.13
C ILE A 9 -4.08 4.74 9.08
N GLY A 10 -4.67 5.55 9.97
CA GLY A 10 -3.91 6.48 10.79
C GLY A 10 -3.07 7.42 9.92
N ASP A 11 -1.78 7.53 10.23
CA ASP A 11 -0.80 8.33 9.48
C ASP A 11 -0.23 7.64 8.24
N ILE A 12 -0.70 6.44 7.92
CA ILE A 12 -0.20 5.62 6.81
C ILE A 12 -1.13 5.77 5.62
N THR A 13 -0.58 6.20 4.50
CA THR A 13 -1.28 6.24 3.20
C THR A 13 -0.63 5.25 2.26
N VAL A 14 -1.42 4.35 1.67
CA VAL A 14 -0.96 3.48 0.60
C VAL A 14 -1.82 3.71 -0.64
N THR A 15 -1.18 3.82 -1.78
CA THR A 15 -1.81 4.05 -3.08
C THR A 15 -1.44 2.91 -4.02
N CYS A 16 -2.40 2.42 -4.78
CA CYS A 16 -2.25 1.42 -5.83
C CYS A 16 -2.64 2.06 -7.17
N ASN A 17 -1.71 2.12 -8.12
CA ASN A 17 -1.98 2.55 -9.49
C ASN A 17 -1.96 1.32 -10.43
N PRO A 18 -3.13 0.86 -10.92
CA PRO A 18 -3.21 -0.31 -11.78
C PRO A 18 -2.63 -0.10 -13.18
N GLU A 19 -2.45 1.16 -13.62
CA GLU A 19 -1.86 1.53 -14.91
C GLU A 19 -0.34 1.31 -14.92
N LEU A 20 0.29 1.17 -13.74
CA LEU A 20 1.71 0.88 -13.63
C LEU A 20 2.00 -0.63 -13.78
N PRO A 21 3.24 -1.00 -14.17
CA PRO A 21 3.70 -2.38 -14.16
C PRO A 21 3.46 -3.03 -12.79
N PHE A 22 3.14 -4.33 -12.76
CA PHE A 22 2.77 -5.05 -11.53
C PHE A 22 3.73 -4.84 -10.35
N LEU A 23 5.04 -4.78 -10.63
CA LEU A 23 6.09 -4.57 -9.64
C LEU A 23 6.24 -3.10 -9.18
N GLN A 24 5.50 -2.17 -9.76
CA GLN A 24 5.61 -0.73 -9.52
C GLN A 24 4.29 -0.08 -9.10
N ARG A 25 3.25 -0.87 -8.82
CA ARG A 25 1.88 -0.36 -8.60
C ARG A 25 1.70 0.39 -7.29
N TYR A 26 2.51 0.08 -6.27
CA TYR A 26 2.22 0.56 -4.93
C TYR A 26 3.14 1.69 -4.50
N THR A 27 2.58 2.63 -3.76
CA THR A 27 3.32 3.69 -3.06
C THR A 27 2.82 3.76 -1.63
N ALA A 28 3.72 3.68 -0.66
CA ALA A 28 3.42 3.77 0.77
C ALA A 28 4.06 5.02 1.37
N ARG A 29 3.27 5.72 2.19
CA ARG A 29 3.67 6.92 2.93
C ARG A 29 3.30 6.77 4.39
N HIS A 30 4.11 7.32 5.28
CA HIS A 30 3.85 7.39 6.72
C HIS A 30 4.26 8.77 7.23
N LEU A 31 3.38 9.44 7.96
CA LEU A 31 3.62 10.80 8.49
C LEU A 31 4.03 11.81 7.40
N GLY A 32 3.52 11.62 6.17
CA GLY A 32 3.85 12.45 5.02
C GLY A 32 5.12 12.04 4.26
N TYR A 33 5.97 11.17 4.81
CA TYR A 33 7.19 10.69 4.17
C TYR A 33 6.92 9.47 3.30
N VAL A 34 7.56 9.41 2.13
CA VAL A 34 7.47 8.25 1.24
C VAL A 34 8.40 7.15 1.76
N ILE A 35 7.81 6.05 2.21
CA ILE A 35 8.57 4.88 2.66
C ILE A 35 8.94 4.01 1.47
N ARG A 36 7.99 3.78 0.56
CA ARG A 36 8.21 3.03 -0.69
C ARG A 36 7.49 3.71 -1.83
N LEU A 37 8.21 3.89 -2.94
CA LEU A 37 7.71 4.48 -4.17
C LEU A 37 7.81 3.45 -5.29
N ARG A 38 6.74 3.28 -6.07
CA ARG A 38 6.71 2.36 -7.22
C ARG A 38 7.26 0.98 -6.87
N ALA A 39 6.72 0.41 -5.81
CA ALA A 39 7.16 -0.86 -5.26
C ALA A 39 6.13 -1.96 -5.55
N SER A 40 6.57 -3.20 -5.42
CA SER A 40 5.72 -4.37 -5.49
C SER A 40 4.87 -4.49 -4.22
N ARG A 41 3.78 -5.27 -4.31
CA ARG A 41 2.90 -5.55 -3.16
C ARG A 41 3.67 -6.10 -1.95
N GLY A 42 4.60 -7.02 -2.19
CA GLY A 42 5.40 -7.66 -1.14
C GLY A 42 6.43 -6.74 -0.49
N GLU A 43 6.99 -5.79 -1.25
CA GLU A 43 7.87 -4.75 -0.69
C GLU A 43 7.10 -3.78 0.19
N VAL A 44 5.93 -3.35 -0.26
CA VAL A 44 5.06 -2.49 0.57
C VAL A 44 4.60 -3.23 1.82
N PHE A 45 4.21 -4.50 1.73
CA PHE A 45 3.85 -5.29 2.90
C PHE A 45 4.99 -5.32 3.95
N ARG A 46 6.22 -5.58 3.51
CA ARG A 46 7.39 -5.60 4.40
C ARG A 46 7.66 -4.23 5.02
N ALA A 47 7.52 -3.15 4.26
CA ALA A 47 7.66 -1.79 4.77
C ALA A 47 6.58 -1.44 5.79
N LEU A 48 5.32 -1.81 5.54
CA LEU A 48 4.22 -1.58 6.47
C LEU A 48 4.46 -2.25 7.83
N VAL A 49 4.95 -3.49 7.83
CA VAL A 49 5.22 -4.24 9.07
C VAL A 49 6.50 -3.74 9.75
N GLY A 50 7.59 -3.60 9.00
CA GLY A 50 8.91 -3.29 9.56
C GLY A 50 9.16 -1.81 9.85
N GLU A 51 8.67 -0.91 9.00
CA GLU A 51 8.92 0.53 9.12
C GLU A 51 7.73 1.27 9.75
N CYS A 52 6.48 0.87 9.46
CA CYS A 52 5.31 1.49 10.07
C CYS A 52 4.80 0.78 11.34
N GLY A 53 5.38 -0.36 11.72
CA GLY A 53 4.97 -1.11 12.91
C GLY A 53 3.56 -1.69 12.84
N LEU A 54 2.97 -1.84 11.65
CA LEU A 54 1.68 -2.52 11.50
C LEU A 54 1.82 -4.00 11.85
N SER A 55 0.77 -4.57 12.46
CA SER A 55 0.65 -6.03 12.52
C SER A 55 0.53 -6.61 11.11
N THR A 56 1.06 -7.81 10.91
CA THR A 56 0.96 -8.56 9.64
C THR A 56 -0.49 -8.64 9.14
N THR A 57 -1.44 -8.90 10.05
CA THR A 57 -2.88 -8.92 9.75
C THR A 57 -3.40 -7.56 9.27
N ALA A 58 -2.99 -6.47 9.92
CA ALA A 58 -3.42 -5.13 9.52
C ALA A 58 -2.84 -4.73 8.15
N ALA A 59 -1.55 -5.00 7.91
CA ALA A 59 -0.90 -4.76 6.63
C ALA A 59 -1.56 -5.56 5.49
N ALA A 60 -1.86 -6.85 5.72
CA ALA A 60 -2.53 -7.70 4.73
C ALA A 60 -3.95 -7.20 4.40
N ARG A 61 -4.74 -6.83 5.43
CA ARG A 61 -6.08 -6.25 5.24
C ARG A 61 -6.04 -4.95 4.45
N LEU A 62 -5.08 -4.07 4.74
CA LEU A 62 -4.90 -2.80 4.05
C LEU A 62 -4.62 -3.03 2.56
N LEU A 63 -3.67 -3.92 2.23
CA LEU A 63 -3.34 -4.24 0.85
C LEU A 63 -4.48 -4.97 0.12
N ASN A 64 -5.27 -5.81 0.79
CA ASN A 64 -6.44 -6.44 0.19
C ASN A 64 -7.52 -5.42 -0.21
N ARG A 65 -7.73 -4.38 0.60
CA ARG A 65 -8.66 -3.29 0.26
C ARG A 65 -8.23 -2.52 -0.99
N LEU A 66 -6.91 -2.34 -1.19
CA LEU A 66 -6.38 -1.65 -2.37
C LEU A 66 -6.58 -2.41 -3.67
N ASP A 67 -6.54 -3.74 -3.61
CA ASP A 67 -6.68 -4.60 -4.78
C ASP A 67 -8.15 -4.87 -5.15
N GLY A 68 -9.11 -4.20 -4.48
CA GLY A 68 -10.54 -4.42 -4.69
C GLY A 68 -11.08 -5.69 -4.00
N GLY A 69 -10.32 -6.26 -3.04
CA GLY A 69 -10.74 -7.38 -2.21
C GLY A 69 -11.73 -6.97 -1.13
N GLY A 70 -12.92 -6.56 -1.56
CA GLY A 70 -14.10 -6.34 -0.73
C GLY A 70 -15.32 -6.90 -1.44
N ARG A 71 -15.52 -8.21 -1.33
CA ARG A 71 -16.84 -8.84 -1.47
C ARG A 71 -17.34 -9.16 -0.07
#